data_AF-A0AA96CVJ1-F1
#
_entry.id   AF-A0AA96CVJ1-F1
#
_cell.length_a   1.000
_cell.length_b   1.000
_cell.length_c   1.000
_cell.angle_alpha   90.00
_cell.angle_beta   90.00
_cell.angle_gamma   90.00
#
_symmetry.space_group_name_H-M   'P 1'
#
loop_
_entity.id
_entity.type
_entity.pdbx_description
1 polymer ?
#
loop_
_entity_poly.entity_id
_entity_poly.type
_entity_poly.pdbx_seq_one_letter_code
_entity_poly.pdbx_strand_id
1 'polypeptide(L)'
;MFKEEDLIELNSRFYTNCKPLSRIFTLLTVPTLLFILVILCYFGVLPLKVEIHSVILIGAIYFIYLFFIRHNAYFVACKFRTLYSDLQIALLDYINSNLLTIAQTSKANGSVDDFLQDYTSNLRNSNFSSIASGIFPTLGILGTFISIALSMPDFTSNNIAALDSEITKLLSGVGTAFYVSIYGIFLSIWWIFFEKFGLSRFHHDSYIIKESTKNFFWTKIDIESIHIKSNIDNFSSMSKIFAELTSSQAMYDINRSIEQRAKSIDELLQKEYMLSLRIDENIANFEKLASAVEKLSLQSNSQTMIFKDVSDNLNKNILELNSHMNNLSSENLKAIYTNIVKSIETMKSDMEKIEWKFEEGLKESLRQIDLQTANIVKDLTIFKDLSK
;
A
#
# COMPACT_ATOMS: atom_id res chain seq x y z
N MET A 1 30.33 -23.97 -3.51
CA MET A 1 31.62 -23.28 -3.76
C MET A 1 32.39 -24.13 -4.73
N PHE A 2 32.85 -23.55 -5.84
CA PHE A 2 33.55 -24.27 -6.90
C PHE A 2 35.01 -24.50 -6.51
N LYS A 3 35.59 -25.61 -6.97
CA LYS A 3 36.98 -26.04 -6.73
C LYS A 3 37.78 -26.06 -8.04
N GLU A 4 39.10 -26.10 -7.93
CA GLU A 4 40.00 -26.12 -9.08
C GLU A 4 39.75 -27.33 -9.99
N GLU A 5 39.30 -28.44 -9.41
CA GLU A 5 38.83 -29.65 -10.10
C GLU A 5 37.60 -29.41 -10.99
N ASP A 6 36.83 -28.34 -10.78
CA ASP A 6 35.70 -28.01 -11.64
C ASP A 6 36.15 -27.38 -12.97
N LEU A 7 37.40 -26.91 -13.08
CA LEU A 7 37.98 -26.28 -14.28
C LEU A 7 38.64 -27.28 -15.26
N ILE A 8 38.25 -28.56 -15.25
CA ILE A 8 38.82 -29.62 -16.11
C ILE A 8 38.71 -29.27 -17.61
N GLU A 9 37.57 -28.73 -18.06
CA GLU A 9 37.37 -28.38 -19.47
C GLU A 9 38.37 -27.29 -19.92
N LEU A 10 38.60 -26.30 -19.05
CA LEU A 10 39.60 -25.25 -19.29
C LEU A 10 41.02 -25.81 -19.33
N ASN A 11 41.36 -26.68 -18.39
CA ASN A 11 42.66 -27.35 -18.31
C ASN A 11 42.98 -28.20 -19.55
N SER A 12 41.96 -28.85 -20.12
CA SER A 12 42.14 -29.70 -21.30
C SER A 12 42.36 -28.92 -22.60
N ARG A 13 41.86 -27.69 -22.68
CA ARG A 13 41.86 -26.87 -23.91
C ARG A 13 42.94 -25.78 -23.92
N PHE A 14 43.48 -25.41 -22.77
CA PHE A 14 44.45 -24.33 -22.65
C PHE A 14 45.90 -24.82 -22.79
N TYR A 15 46.53 -24.58 -23.95
CA TYR A 15 47.91 -25.00 -24.20
C TYR A 15 48.95 -23.99 -23.70
N THR A 16 49.77 -24.38 -22.73
CA THR A 16 50.83 -23.54 -22.12
C THR A 16 52.18 -23.58 -22.84
N ASN A 17 52.22 -23.96 -24.13
CA ASN A 17 53.46 -24.09 -24.93
C ASN A 17 54.14 -22.75 -25.26
N CYS A 18 54.57 -22.01 -24.24
CA CYS A 18 55.26 -20.74 -24.34
C CYS A 18 56.49 -20.76 -23.42
N LYS A 19 57.65 -21.14 -23.96
CA LYS A 19 58.89 -21.23 -23.18
C LYS A 19 59.32 -19.83 -22.71
N PRO A 20 59.76 -19.66 -21.45
CA PRO A 20 60.15 -18.35 -20.90
C PRO A 20 61.23 -17.63 -21.72
N LEU A 21 62.22 -18.38 -22.20
CA LEU A 21 63.31 -17.87 -23.05
C LEU A 21 62.84 -17.48 -24.46
N SER A 22 61.80 -18.13 -25.00
CA SER A 22 61.24 -17.81 -26.32
C SER A 22 60.44 -16.50 -26.34
N ARG A 23 60.10 -15.93 -25.17
CA ARG A 23 59.28 -14.72 -25.03
C ARG A 23 59.93 -13.49 -25.66
N ILE A 24 61.24 -13.33 -25.43
CA ILE A 24 62.01 -12.17 -25.88
C ILE A 24 62.86 -12.55 -27.09
N PHE A 25 63.37 -13.78 -27.12
CA PHE A 25 64.29 -14.23 -28.17
C PHE A 25 63.70 -14.05 -29.56
N THR A 26 62.46 -14.50 -29.81
CA THR A 26 61.84 -14.41 -31.14
C THR A 26 61.63 -12.95 -31.59
N LEU A 27 61.37 -12.03 -30.66
CA LEU A 27 61.11 -10.62 -30.97
C LEU A 27 62.40 -9.80 -31.12
N LEU A 28 63.47 -10.25 -30.48
CA LEU A 28 64.76 -9.58 -30.42
C LEU A 28 65.74 -10.04 -31.51
N THR A 29 65.71 -11.32 -31.89
CA THR A 29 66.73 -11.96 -32.75
C THR A 29 66.97 -11.26 -34.07
N VAL A 30 65.93 -11.02 -34.86
CA VAL A 30 66.09 -10.44 -36.20
C VAL A 30 66.56 -8.98 -36.12
N PRO A 31 65.96 -8.10 -35.30
CA PRO A 31 66.51 -6.76 -35.04
C PRO A 31 67.97 -6.76 -34.58
N THR A 32 68.35 -7.64 -33.63
CA THR A 32 69.75 -7.73 -33.17
C THR A 32 70.69 -8.17 -34.26
N LEU A 33 70.28 -9.15 -35.07
CA LEU A 33 71.11 -9.68 -36.15
C LEU A 33 71.37 -8.59 -37.20
N LEU A 34 70.34 -7.83 -37.57
CA LEU A 34 70.48 -6.70 -38.48
C LEU A 34 71.39 -5.61 -37.89
N PHE A 35 71.28 -5.31 -36.60
CA PHE A 35 72.17 -4.34 -35.95
C PHE A 35 73.64 -4.83 -35.93
N ILE A 36 73.88 -6.11 -35.64
CA ILE A 36 75.21 -6.71 -35.70
C ILE A 36 75.78 -6.65 -37.13
N LEU A 37 74.95 -6.91 -38.16
CA LEU A 37 75.36 -6.78 -39.55
C LEU A 37 75.80 -5.34 -39.88
N VAL A 38 75.08 -4.33 -39.39
CA VAL A 38 75.46 -2.91 -39.55
C VAL A 38 76.83 -2.63 -38.89
N ILE A 39 77.09 -3.18 -37.71
CA ILE A 39 78.39 -3.06 -37.04
C ILE A 39 79.51 -3.75 -37.84
N LEU A 40 79.25 -4.92 -38.43
CA LEU A 40 80.21 -5.62 -39.27
C LEU A 40 80.53 -4.86 -40.58
N CYS A 41 79.53 -4.19 -41.16
CA CYS A 41 79.72 -3.27 -42.28
C CYS A 41 80.63 -2.09 -41.90
N TYR A 42 80.50 -1.54 -40.69
CA TYR A 42 81.39 -0.49 -40.20
C TYR A 42 82.85 -0.95 -40.08
N PHE A 43 83.09 -2.18 -39.61
CA PHE A 43 84.44 -2.76 -39.53
C PHE A 43 85.02 -3.22 -40.89
N GLY A 44 84.27 -3.06 -41.98
CA GLY A 44 84.74 -3.40 -43.33
C GLY A 44 84.78 -4.90 -43.64
N VAL A 45 84.10 -5.72 -42.84
CA VAL A 45 83.96 -7.18 -43.09
C VAL A 45 83.03 -7.45 -44.29
N LEU A 46 82.07 -6.54 -44.52
CA LEU A 46 81.09 -6.60 -45.61
C LEU A 46 81.31 -5.42 -46.58
N PRO A 47 80.93 -5.56 -47.86
CA PRO A 47 81.23 -4.57 -48.90
C PRO A 47 80.45 -3.25 -48.78
N LEU A 48 79.55 -3.12 -47.80
CA LEU A 48 78.75 -1.92 -47.56
C LEU A 48 79.51 -0.98 -46.61
N LYS A 49 79.87 0.22 -47.08
CA LYS A 49 80.48 1.25 -46.23
C LYS A 49 79.40 1.91 -45.38
N VAL A 50 79.60 1.94 -44.06
CA VAL A 50 78.70 2.61 -43.10
C VAL A 50 79.52 3.61 -42.28
N GLU A 51 79.03 4.84 -42.14
CA GLU A 51 79.66 5.87 -41.33
C GLU A 51 79.33 5.70 -39.84
N ILE A 52 80.25 6.10 -38.96
CA ILE A 52 80.10 5.92 -37.51
C ILE A 52 78.85 6.61 -36.95
N HIS A 53 78.50 7.79 -37.48
CA HIS A 53 77.31 8.53 -37.07
C HIS A 53 76.03 7.74 -37.32
N SER A 54 75.95 7.04 -38.46
CA SER A 54 74.80 6.18 -38.79
C SER A 54 74.70 4.96 -37.89
N VAL A 55 75.84 4.34 -37.51
CA VAL A 55 75.86 3.23 -36.54
C VAL A 55 75.33 3.67 -35.18
N ILE A 56 75.75 4.85 -34.69
CA ILE A 56 75.30 5.41 -33.42
C ILE A 56 73.79 5.69 -33.45
N LEU A 57 73.29 6.28 -34.55
CA LEU A 57 71.86 6.57 -34.71
C LEU A 57 71.02 5.29 -34.75
N ILE A 58 71.44 4.28 -35.52
CA ILE A 58 70.78 2.95 -35.55
C ILE A 58 70.81 2.32 -34.16
N GLY A 59 71.93 2.42 -33.44
CA GLY A 59 72.07 1.95 -32.06
C GLY A 59 71.11 2.64 -31.10
N ALA A 60 70.91 3.96 -31.23
CA ALA A 60 69.94 4.71 -30.43
C ALA A 60 68.50 4.27 -30.71
N ILE A 61 68.13 4.07 -31.97
CA ILE A 61 66.80 3.55 -32.35
C ILE A 61 66.60 2.15 -31.76
N TYR A 62 67.61 1.28 -31.87
CA TYR A 62 67.57 -0.08 -31.31
C TYR A 62 67.45 -0.06 -29.78
N PHE A 63 68.16 0.84 -29.10
CA PHE A 63 68.04 1.00 -27.64
C PHE A 63 66.63 1.39 -27.23
N ILE A 64 66.00 2.33 -27.95
CA ILE A 64 64.60 2.71 -27.71
C ILE A 64 63.69 1.49 -27.94
N TYR A 65 63.90 0.73 -29.02
CA TYR A 65 63.15 -0.48 -29.31
C TYR A 65 63.15 -1.49 -28.13
N LEU A 66 64.29 -1.71 -27.48
CA LEU A 66 64.40 -2.60 -26.30
C LEU A 66 63.42 -2.24 -25.17
N PHE A 67 63.17 -0.96 -24.95
CA PHE A 67 62.23 -0.50 -23.93
C PHE A 67 60.78 -0.84 -24.31
N PHE A 68 60.45 -0.73 -25.60
CA PHE A 68 59.11 -1.05 -26.11
C PHE A 68 58.78 -2.54 -26.10
N ILE A 69 59.76 -3.44 -26.28
CA ILE A 69 59.54 -4.90 -26.35
C ILE A 69 58.65 -5.44 -25.22
N ARG A 70 58.82 -4.94 -23.99
CA ARG A 70 58.06 -5.39 -22.82
C ARG A 70 56.55 -5.16 -22.93
N HIS A 71 56.14 -4.20 -23.77
CA HIS A 71 54.74 -3.82 -23.96
C HIS A 71 54.11 -4.47 -25.21
N ASN A 72 54.89 -5.23 -26.00
CA ASN A 72 54.38 -5.91 -27.19
C ASN A 72 53.39 -7.03 -26.82
N ALA A 73 52.31 -7.15 -27.59
CA ALA A 73 51.26 -8.14 -27.37
C ALA A 73 51.77 -9.58 -27.43
N TYR A 74 52.77 -9.89 -28.26
CA TYR A 74 53.33 -11.24 -28.31
C TYR A 74 54.00 -11.63 -26.99
N PHE A 75 54.79 -10.69 -26.43
CA PHE A 75 55.44 -10.88 -25.14
C PHE A 75 54.39 -11.06 -24.03
N VAL A 76 53.36 -10.20 -24.02
CA VAL A 76 52.30 -10.26 -23.01
C VAL A 76 51.45 -11.52 -23.13
N ALA A 77 51.04 -11.92 -24.33
CA ALA A 77 50.27 -13.15 -24.53
C ALA A 77 51.03 -14.39 -24.04
N CYS A 78 52.34 -14.43 -24.27
CA CYS A 78 53.19 -15.50 -23.78
C CYS A 78 53.37 -15.45 -22.25
N LYS A 79 53.49 -14.25 -21.65
CA LYS A 79 53.49 -14.05 -20.19
C LYS A 79 52.18 -14.51 -19.56
N PHE A 80 51.05 -14.14 -20.17
CA PHE A 80 49.70 -14.54 -19.75
C PHE A 80 49.56 -16.06 -19.66
N ARG A 81 49.97 -16.79 -20.71
CA ARG A 81 49.97 -18.27 -20.71
C ARG A 81 50.82 -18.89 -19.60
N THR A 82 51.87 -18.21 -19.17
CA THR A 82 52.78 -18.74 -18.15
C THR A 82 52.32 -18.44 -16.73
N LEU A 83 51.45 -17.45 -16.56
CA LEU A 83 50.73 -17.14 -15.33
C LEU A 83 49.37 -17.84 -15.29
N TYR A 84 49.20 -18.93 -16.03
CA TYR A 84 47.92 -19.63 -16.14
C TYR A 84 47.48 -20.20 -14.80
N SER A 85 48.39 -20.77 -14.00
CA SER A 85 48.04 -21.28 -12.66
C SER A 85 47.52 -20.17 -11.74
N ASP A 86 48.17 -19.00 -11.72
CA ASP A 86 47.69 -17.85 -10.94
C ASP A 86 46.34 -17.34 -11.46
N LEU A 87 46.14 -17.34 -12.79
CA LEU A 87 44.88 -16.96 -13.41
C LEU A 87 43.74 -17.89 -12.97
N GLN A 88 43.98 -19.19 -12.84
CA GLN A 88 42.96 -20.14 -12.41
C GLN A 88 42.50 -19.88 -10.98
N ILE A 89 43.46 -19.65 -10.08
CA ILE A 89 43.16 -19.33 -8.68
C ILE A 89 42.37 -18.02 -8.61
N ALA A 90 42.84 -16.97 -9.30
CA ALA A 90 42.16 -15.68 -9.34
C ALA A 90 40.75 -15.76 -9.96
N LEU A 91 40.59 -16.56 -11.02
CA LEU A 91 39.29 -16.77 -11.66
C LEU A 91 38.32 -17.50 -10.72
N LEU A 92 38.81 -18.51 -9.99
CA LEU A 92 38.02 -19.28 -9.06
C LEU A 92 37.58 -18.44 -7.86
N ASP A 93 38.48 -17.60 -7.34
CA ASP A 93 38.17 -16.62 -6.30
C ASP A 93 37.11 -15.63 -6.79
N TYR A 94 37.25 -15.11 -8.01
CA TYR A 94 36.27 -14.21 -8.62
C TYR A 94 34.89 -14.86 -8.80
N ILE A 95 34.82 -16.12 -9.24
CA ILE A 95 33.56 -16.87 -9.36
C ILE A 95 32.93 -17.04 -7.99
N ASN A 96 33.70 -17.48 -6.99
CA ASN A 96 33.20 -17.77 -5.65
C ASN A 96 32.77 -16.52 -4.88
N SER A 97 33.45 -15.39 -5.06
CA SER A 97 33.08 -14.11 -4.42
C SER A 97 31.78 -13.52 -4.96
N ASN A 98 31.41 -13.88 -6.20
CA ASN A 98 30.25 -13.34 -6.90
C ASN A 98 29.10 -14.35 -7.04
N LEU A 99 29.06 -15.41 -6.23
CA LEU A 99 28.01 -16.43 -6.31
C LEU A 99 26.61 -15.84 -6.03
N LEU A 100 25.70 -16.04 -6.98
CA LEU A 100 24.29 -15.74 -6.85
C LEU A 100 23.49 -17.03 -7.08
N THR A 101 22.64 -17.36 -6.12
CA THR A 101 21.78 -18.54 -6.18
C THR A 101 20.37 -18.13 -6.59
N ILE A 102 19.90 -18.65 -7.73
CA ILE A 102 18.54 -18.43 -8.22
C ILE A 102 17.86 -19.80 -8.33
N ALA A 103 16.73 -19.96 -7.65
CA ALA A 103 16.03 -21.24 -7.50
C ALA A 103 16.91 -22.34 -6.87
N GLN A 104 17.45 -23.27 -7.68
CA GLN A 104 18.30 -24.37 -7.24
C GLN A 104 19.71 -24.34 -7.84
N THR A 105 20.02 -23.35 -8.68
CA THR A 105 21.31 -23.23 -9.35
C THR A 105 22.08 -22.03 -8.81
N SER A 106 23.37 -22.23 -8.56
CA SER A 106 24.28 -21.19 -8.09
C SER A 106 25.32 -20.94 -9.17
N LYS A 107 25.40 -19.71 -9.67
CA LYS A 107 26.39 -19.27 -10.66
C LYS A 107 26.90 -17.88 -10.27
N ALA A 108 28.07 -17.50 -10.77
CA ALA A 108 28.64 -16.19 -10.54
C ALA A 108 27.84 -15.10 -11.27
N ASN A 109 27.55 -14.02 -10.55
CA ASN A 109 26.98 -12.78 -11.05
C ASN A 109 28.10 -11.86 -11.53
N GLY A 110 28.40 -11.92 -12.82
CA GLY A 110 29.46 -11.16 -13.47
C GLY A 110 29.76 -11.75 -14.84
N SER A 111 30.67 -11.11 -15.58
CA SER A 111 31.15 -11.67 -16.84
C SER A 111 32.62 -12.10 -16.74
N VAL A 112 32.97 -13.12 -17.52
CA VAL A 112 34.37 -13.53 -17.71
C VAL A 112 35.17 -12.42 -18.39
N ASP A 113 34.52 -11.62 -19.26
CA ASP A 113 35.16 -10.53 -19.97
C ASP A 113 35.64 -9.44 -18.99
N ASP A 114 34.82 -9.10 -17.98
CA ASP A 114 35.18 -8.12 -16.95
C ASP A 114 36.38 -8.61 -16.11
N PHE A 115 36.36 -9.89 -15.70
CA PHE A 115 37.48 -10.50 -15.00
C PHE A 115 38.77 -10.47 -15.83
N LEU A 116 38.70 -10.89 -17.10
CA LEU A 116 39.86 -10.92 -17.98
C LEU A 116 40.40 -9.51 -18.23
N GLN A 117 39.53 -8.51 -18.35
CA GLN A 117 39.92 -7.12 -18.51
C GLN A 117 40.69 -6.62 -17.28
N ASP A 118 40.18 -6.86 -16.07
CA ASP A 118 40.83 -6.44 -14.83
C ASP A 118 42.18 -7.16 -14.64
N TYR A 119 42.20 -8.49 -14.80
CA TYR A 119 43.41 -9.31 -14.65
C TYR A 119 44.52 -8.91 -15.64
N THR A 120 44.14 -8.56 -16.88
CA THR A 120 45.12 -8.28 -17.95
C THR A 120 45.53 -6.81 -18.04
N SER A 121 44.82 -5.90 -17.37
CA SER A 121 45.13 -4.47 -17.33
C SER A 121 46.57 -4.17 -16.87
N ASN A 122 47.04 -4.90 -15.87
CA ASN A 122 48.39 -4.78 -15.31
C ASN A 122 49.47 -5.46 -16.16
N LEU A 123 49.08 -6.27 -17.16
CA LEU A 123 50.02 -7.03 -17.99
C LEU A 123 50.49 -6.23 -19.21
N ARG A 124 49.70 -5.27 -19.71
CA ARG A 124 50.03 -4.47 -20.90
C ARG A 124 49.54 -3.03 -20.81
N ASN A 125 50.43 -2.09 -21.12
CA ASN A 125 50.05 -0.73 -21.44
C ASN A 125 49.75 -0.60 -22.95
N SER A 126 48.47 -0.59 -23.31
CA SER A 126 48.01 -0.51 -24.71
C SER A 126 48.38 0.82 -25.38
N ASN A 127 48.38 1.93 -24.62
CA ASN A 127 48.76 3.25 -25.14
C ASN A 127 50.24 3.30 -25.53
N PHE A 128 51.10 2.64 -24.75
CA PHE A 128 52.52 2.59 -25.08
C PHE A 128 52.80 1.70 -26.30
N SER A 129 52.10 0.56 -26.40
CA SER A 129 52.25 -0.37 -27.53
C SER A 129 51.79 0.24 -28.87
N SER A 130 50.70 1.01 -28.87
CA SER A 130 50.11 1.56 -30.09
C SER A 130 50.98 2.64 -30.75
N ILE A 131 51.76 3.37 -29.96
CA ILE A 131 52.62 4.45 -30.46
C ILE A 131 53.88 3.90 -31.13
N ALA A 132 54.36 2.73 -30.72
CA ALA A 132 55.63 2.16 -31.17
C ALA A 132 55.72 1.99 -32.70
N SER A 133 54.62 1.56 -33.34
CA SER A 133 54.57 1.41 -34.81
C SER A 133 54.77 2.73 -35.55
N GLY A 134 54.43 3.86 -34.93
CA GLY A 134 54.64 5.20 -35.50
C GLY A 134 56.00 5.79 -35.16
N ILE A 135 56.53 5.53 -33.95
CA ILE A 135 57.79 6.12 -33.50
C ILE A 135 59.00 5.61 -34.29
N PHE A 136 59.10 4.30 -34.59
CA PHE A 136 60.33 3.77 -35.22
C PHE A 136 60.60 4.33 -36.63
N PRO A 137 59.62 4.47 -37.53
CA PRO A 137 59.84 5.11 -38.83
C PRO A 137 60.16 6.59 -38.67
N THR A 138 59.49 7.30 -37.75
CA THR A 138 59.77 8.73 -37.48
C THR A 138 61.18 8.94 -36.95
N LEU A 139 61.65 8.08 -36.04
CA LEU A 139 63.05 8.09 -35.58
C LEU A 139 64.03 7.76 -36.71
N GLY A 140 63.66 6.86 -37.63
CA GLY A 140 64.45 6.57 -38.83
C GLY A 140 64.58 7.78 -39.77
N ILE A 141 63.47 8.50 -40.01
CA ILE A 141 63.45 9.74 -40.80
C ILE A 141 64.28 10.82 -40.10
N LEU A 142 64.09 11.04 -38.80
CA LEU A 142 64.86 11.98 -38.01
C LEU A 142 66.36 11.67 -38.06
N GLY A 143 66.72 10.39 -37.87
CA GLY A 143 68.10 9.93 -37.95
C GLY A 143 68.70 10.14 -39.34
N THR A 144 67.91 10.01 -40.40
CA THR A 144 68.37 10.32 -41.77
C THR A 144 68.74 11.79 -41.91
N PHE A 145 67.89 12.70 -41.42
CA PHE A 145 68.20 14.14 -41.45
C PHE A 145 69.44 14.49 -40.63
N ILE A 146 69.59 13.91 -39.44
CA ILE A 146 70.77 14.12 -38.60
C ILE A 146 72.03 13.58 -39.29
N SER A 147 71.96 12.39 -39.89
CA SER A 147 73.09 11.79 -40.61
C SER A 147 73.51 12.64 -41.80
N ILE A 148 72.57 13.14 -42.61
CA ILE A 148 72.88 14.02 -43.74
C ILE A 148 73.50 15.34 -43.24
N ALA A 149 72.95 15.94 -42.18
CA ALA A 149 73.48 17.18 -41.62
C ALA A 149 74.93 17.04 -41.11
N LEU A 150 75.28 15.90 -40.51
CA LEU A 150 76.64 15.62 -40.05
C LEU A 150 77.62 15.30 -41.18
N SER A 151 77.14 14.75 -42.29
CA SER A 151 77.98 14.41 -43.45
C SER A 151 78.10 15.55 -44.47
N MET A 152 77.42 16.69 -44.27
CA MET A 152 77.49 17.85 -45.15
C MET A 152 78.84 18.58 -44.96
N PRO A 153 79.70 18.65 -46.00
CA PRO A 153 80.96 19.41 -45.94
C PRO A 153 80.70 20.91 -46.17
N ASP A 154 81.63 21.76 -45.74
CA ASP A 154 81.51 23.23 -45.84
C ASP A 154 81.77 23.81 -47.25
N PHE A 155 82.13 22.96 -48.23
CA PHE A 155 82.40 23.32 -49.65
C PHE A 155 83.31 24.53 -49.86
N THR A 156 84.33 24.71 -49.00
CA THR A 156 85.24 25.87 -49.05
C THR A 156 86.48 25.65 -49.92
N SER A 157 86.55 24.55 -50.67
CA SER A 157 87.77 24.13 -51.36
C SER A 157 87.96 24.78 -52.75
N ASN A 158 89.12 25.42 -52.97
CA ASN A 158 89.47 26.06 -54.25
C ASN A 158 90.13 25.10 -55.27
N ASN A 159 90.36 23.83 -54.89
CA ASN A 159 91.01 22.81 -55.71
C ASN A 159 89.99 21.77 -56.18
N ILE A 160 89.96 21.46 -57.48
CA ILE A 160 89.03 20.48 -58.08
C ILE A 160 89.12 19.10 -57.40
N ALA A 161 90.33 18.65 -57.03
CA ALA A 161 90.53 17.36 -56.35
C ALA A 161 89.98 17.35 -54.91
N ALA A 162 89.99 18.49 -54.22
CA ALA A 162 89.41 18.62 -52.88
C ALA A 162 87.87 18.66 -52.96
N LEU A 163 87.33 19.34 -53.97
CA LEU A 163 85.89 19.36 -54.24
C LEU A 163 85.34 17.95 -54.58
N ASP A 164 86.06 17.17 -55.38
CA ASP A 164 85.66 15.78 -55.70
C ASP A 164 85.64 14.87 -54.45
N SER A 165 86.61 15.06 -53.54
CA SER A 165 86.64 14.37 -52.25
C SER A 165 85.47 14.78 -51.34
N GLU A 166 85.13 16.07 -51.28
CA GLU A 166 83.99 16.60 -50.53
C GLU A 166 82.65 16.05 -51.07
N ILE A 167 82.48 16.02 -52.40
CA ILE A 167 81.28 15.45 -53.04
C ILE A 167 81.18 13.94 -52.78
N THR A 168 82.30 13.20 -52.88
CA THR A 168 82.33 11.77 -52.57
C THR A 168 81.96 11.49 -51.12
N LYS A 169 82.42 12.32 -50.18
CA LYS A 169 82.07 12.23 -48.75
C LYS A 169 80.58 12.51 -48.51
N LEU A 170 80.02 13.53 -49.17
CA LEU A 170 78.58 13.81 -49.11
C LEU A 170 77.76 12.63 -49.64
N LEU A 171 78.11 12.09 -50.81
CA LEU A 171 77.39 10.96 -51.42
C LEU A 171 77.45 9.70 -50.54
N SER A 172 78.59 9.44 -49.91
CA SER A 172 78.74 8.39 -48.90
C SER A 172 77.84 8.63 -47.68
N GLY A 173 77.82 9.85 -47.15
CA GLY A 173 77.01 10.23 -46.01
C GLY A 173 75.50 10.13 -46.27
N VAL A 174 75.06 10.53 -47.47
CA VAL A 174 73.68 10.38 -47.92
C VAL A 174 73.31 8.90 -48.05
N GLY A 175 74.18 8.08 -48.65
CA GLY A 175 73.96 6.63 -48.77
C GLY A 175 73.80 5.94 -47.41
N THR A 176 74.61 6.32 -46.43
CA THR A 176 74.57 5.73 -45.07
C THR A 176 73.40 6.22 -44.24
N ALA A 177 72.93 7.45 -44.48
CA ALA A 177 71.73 8.00 -43.87
C ALA A 177 70.48 7.17 -44.20
N PHE A 178 70.36 6.65 -45.43
CA PHE A 178 69.22 5.81 -45.82
C PHE A 178 69.12 4.52 -45.01
N TYR A 179 70.24 3.94 -44.57
CA TYR A 179 70.23 2.74 -43.73
C TYR A 179 69.56 2.97 -42.38
N VAL A 180 69.65 4.19 -41.83
CA VAL A 180 68.97 4.58 -40.59
C VAL A 180 67.45 4.54 -40.76
N SER A 181 66.94 5.07 -41.88
CA SER A 181 65.51 5.03 -42.21
C SER A 181 65.01 3.61 -42.46
N ILE A 182 65.74 2.82 -43.27
CA ILE A 182 65.40 1.44 -43.57
C ILE A 182 65.28 0.61 -42.28
N TYR A 183 66.21 0.81 -41.33
CA TYR A 183 66.15 0.14 -40.05
C TYR A 183 64.93 0.54 -39.21
N GLY A 184 64.60 1.84 -39.15
CA GLY A 184 63.40 2.32 -38.45
C GLY A 184 62.10 1.78 -39.04
N ILE A 185 61.99 1.73 -40.37
CA ILE A 185 60.84 1.14 -41.08
C ILE A 185 60.76 -0.36 -40.82
N PHE A 186 61.88 -1.07 -40.92
CA PHE A 186 61.94 -2.50 -40.63
C PHE A 186 61.44 -2.81 -39.21
N LEU A 187 61.91 -2.06 -38.20
CA LEU A 187 61.48 -2.24 -36.81
C LEU A 187 59.98 -2.03 -36.63
N SER A 188 59.38 -1.08 -37.35
CA SER A 188 57.92 -0.86 -37.32
C SER A 188 57.15 -2.05 -37.90
N ILE A 189 57.57 -2.55 -39.07
CA ILE A 189 56.92 -3.71 -39.70
C ILE A 189 57.04 -4.94 -38.80
N TRP A 190 58.25 -5.17 -38.26
CA TRP A 190 58.52 -6.24 -37.32
C TRP A 190 57.65 -6.12 -36.06
N TRP A 191 57.56 -4.92 -35.49
CA TRP A 191 56.70 -4.62 -34.35
C TRP A 191 55.22 -4.95 -34.63
N ILE A 192 54.68 -4.44 -35.74
CA ILE A 192 53.27 -4.64 -36.12
C ILE A 192 52.96 -6.12 -36.30
N PHE A 193 53.85 -6.88 -36.95
CA PHE A 193 53.67 -8.31 -37.16
C PHE A 193 53.49 -9.06 -35.83
N PHE A 194 54.40 -8.85 -34.87
CA PHE A 194 54.30 -9.49 -33.56
C PHE A 194 53.16 -8.93 -32.70
N GLU A 195 52.83 -7.65 -32.83
CA GLU A 195 51.68 -7.07 -32.12
C GLU A 195 50.37 -7.74 -32.56
N LYS A 196 50.15 -7.88 -33.87
CA LYS A 196 48.95 -8.52 -34.42
C LYS A 196 48.91 -10.02 -34.12
N PHE A 197 50.04 -10.71 -34.25
CA PHE A 197 50.15 -12.12 -33.93
C PHE A 197 49.88 -12.40 -32.44
N GLY A 198 50.44 -11.57 -31.56
CA GLY A 198 50.23 -11.64 -30.11
C GLY A 198 48.79 -11.37 -29.69
N LEU A 199 48.18 -10.32 -30.25
CA LEU A 199 46.76 -10.01 -30.02
C LEU A 199 45.85 -11.16 -30.45
N SER A 200 46.07 -11.72 -31.64
CA SER A 200 45.29 -12.87 -32.14
C SER A 200 45.36 -14.06 -31.19
N ARG A 201 46.56 -14.38 -30.69
CA ARG A 201 46.77 -15.46 -29.72
C ARG A 201 46.06 -15.18 -28.39
N PHE A 202 46.16 -13.95 -27.88
CA PHE A 202 45.48 -13.54 -26.66
C PHE A 202 43.95 -13.61 -26.78
N HIS A 203 43.38 -13.18 -27.92
CA HIS A 203 41.94 -13.29 -28.18
C HIS A 203 41.48 -14.75 -28.23
N HIS A 204 42.25 -15.62 -28.86
CA HIS A 204 41.96 -17.05 -28.88
C HIS A 204 42.00 -17.68 -27.48
N ASP A 205 43.03 -17.35 -26.69
CA ASP A 205 43.17 -17.81 -25.31
C ASP A 205 42.02 -17.30 -24.42
N SER A 206 41.65 -16.03 -24.55
CA SER A 206 40.51 -15.42 -23.84
C SER A 206 39.19 -16.07 -24.24
N TYR A 207 39.01 -16.39 -25.51
CA TYR A 207 37.83 -17.10 -26.00
C TYR A 207 37.73 -18.52 -25.42
N ILE A 208 38.84 -19.27 -25.38
CA ILE A 208 38.87 -20.59 -24.74
C ILE A 208 38.48 -20.48 -23.26
N ILE A 209 39.01 -19.49 -22.53
CA ILE A 209 38.66 -19.24 -21.13
C ILE A 209 37.17 -18.97 -21.00
N LYS A 210 36.64 -18.06 -21.80
CA LYS A 210 35.22 -17.69 -21.80
C LYS A 210 34.30 -18.87 -22.08
N GLU A 211 34.56 -19.64 -23.13
CA GLU A 211 33.69 -20.75 -23.51
C GLU A 211 33.77 -21.89 -22.48
N SER A 212 34.97 -22.23 -22.00
CA SER A 212 35.16 -23.31 -21.02
C SER A 212 34.63 -22.96 -19.62
N THR A 213 34.41 -21.68 -19.33
CA THR A 213 33.91 -21.21 -18.02
C THR A 213 32.48 -20.69 -18.07
N LYS A 214 31.85 -20.66 -19.25
CA LYS A 214 30.49 -20.15 -19.47
C LYS A 214 29.45 -20.73 -18.50
N ASN A 215 29.57 -22.00 -18.15
CA ASN A 215 28.62 -22.67 -17.26
C ASN A 215 28.65 -22.16 -15.81
N PHE A 216 29.76 -21.54 -15.39
CA PHE A 216 29.92 -20.96 -14.05
C PHE A 216 29.31 -19.56 -13.92
N PHE A 217 28.94 -18.90 -15.01
CA PHE A 217 28.40 -17.53 -15.01
C PHE A 217 26.94 -17.50 -15.44
N TRP A 218 26.18 -16.56 -14.87
CA TRP A 218 24.82 -16.31 -15.31
C TRP A 218 24.78 -15.71 -16.71
N THR A 219 24.11 -16.40 -17.63
CA THR A 219 23.80 -15.83 -18.95
C THR A 219 22.39 -15.23 -18.95
N LYS A 220 22.13 -14.28 -19.85
CA LYS A 220 20.77 -13.73 -20.05
C LYS A 220 19.75 -14.84 -20.34
N ILE A 221 20.15 -15.82 -21.14
CA ILE A 221 19.33 -16.98 -21.52
C ILE A 221 18.98 -17.82 -20.29
N ASP A 222 19.94 -18.06 -19.38
CA ASP A 222 19.67 -18.80 -18.15
C ASP A 222 18.61 -18.10 -17.30
N ILE A 223 18.74 -16.78 -17.09
CA ILE A 223 17.81 -15.99 -16.28
C ILE A 223 16.41 -15.98 -16.93
N GLU A 224 16.34 -15.74 -18.24
CA GLU A 224 15.09 -15.77 -18.99
C GLU A 224 14.42 -17.15 -18.94
N SER A 225 15.20 -18.23 -19.04
CA SER A 225 14.67 -19.61 -18.96
C SER A 225 14.07 -19.93 -17.58
N ILE A 226 14.69 -19.45 -16.50
CA ILE A 226 14.16 -19.61 -15.14
C ILE A 226 12.84 -18.85 -15.00
N HIS A 227 12.76 -17.63 -15.53
CA HIS A 227 11.54 -16.83 -15.52
C HIS A 227 10.42 -17.49 -16.34
N ILE A 228 10.73 -18.00 -17.53
CA ILE A 228 9.77 -18.74 -18.38
C ILE A 228 9.28 -20.00 -17.64
N LYS A 229 10.19 -20.78 -17.04
CA LYS A 229 9.82 -21.98 -16.28
C LYS A 229 8.90 -21.64 -15.12
N SER A 230 9.24 -20.62 -14.33
CA SER A 230 8.38 -20.15 -13.24
C SER A 230 7.00 -19.73 -13.72
N ASN A 231 6.90 -19.07 -14.87
CA ASN A 231 5.62 -18.69 -15.46
C ASN A 231 4.81 -19.89 -15.94
N ILE A 232 5.46 -20.89 -16.51
CA ILE A 232 4.82 -22.16 -16.91
C ILE A 232 4.31 -22.92 -15.68
N ASP A 233 5.09 -22.98 -14.60
CA ASP A 233 4.70 -23.64 -13.35
C ASP A 233 3.49 -22.93 -12.71
N ASN A 234 3.46 -21.59 -12.74
CA ASN A 234 2.32 -20.79 -12.32
C ASN A 234 1.08 -21.05 -13.19
N PHE A 235 1.23 -21.11 -14.51
CA PHE A 235 0.13 -21.41 -15.43
C PHE A 235 -0.42 -22.83 -15.23
N SER A 236 0.46 -23.82 -15.00
CA SER A 236 0.06 -25.19 -14.66
C SER A 236 -0.75 -25.24 -13.37
N SER A 237 -0.32 -24.51 -12.34
CA SER A 237 -1.02 -24.41 -11.07
C SER A 237 -2.41 -23.77 -11.23
N MET A 238 -2.50 -22.68 -12.00
CA MET A 238 -3.78 -22.04 -12.34
C MET A 238 -4.70 -22.99 -13.12
N SER A 239 -4.16 -23.75 -14.08
CA SER A 239 -4.91 -24.73 -14.85
C SER A 239 -5.47 -25.84 -13.98
N LYS A 240 -4.73 -26.33 -12.96
CA LYS A 240 -5.23 -27.31 -11.99
C LYS A 240 -6.38 -26.75 -11.16
N ILE A 241 -6.23 -25.54 -10.62
CA ILE A 241 -7.29 -24.87 -9.86
C ILE A 241 -8.53 -24.68 -10.74
N PHE A 242 -8.34 -24.25 -11.98
CA PHE A 242 -9.45 -24.10 -12.93
C PHE A 242 -10.14 -25.44 -13.20
N ALA A 243 -9.38 -26.51 -13.46
CA ALA A 243 -9.92 -27.85 -13.66
C ALA A 243 -10.72 -28.35 -12.45
N GLU A 244 -10.25 -28.07 -11.23
CA GLU A 244 -10.92 -28.41 -9.98
C GLU A 244 -12.21 -27.61 -9.78
N LEU A 245 -12.21 -26.31 -10.09
CA LEU A 245 -13.40 -25.45 -10.05
C LEU A 245 -14.43 -25.79 -11.14
N THR A 246 -13.97 -26.22 -12.32
CA THR A 246 -14.83 -26.71 -13.40
C THR A 246 -15.16 -28.19 -13.29
N SER A 247 -14.74 -28.85 -12.21
CA SER A 247 -15.05 -30.25 -12.00
C SER A 247 -16.57 -30.44 -11.96
N SER A 248 -17.05 -31.57 -12.47
CA SER A 248 -18.48 -31.89 -12.47
C SER A 248 -19.09 -31.84 -11.07
N GLN A 249 -18.28 -32.10 -10.03
CA GLN A 249 -18.72 -32.05 -8.64
C GLN A 249 -18.93 -30.61 -8.17
N ALA A 250 -17.97 -29.71 -8.42
CA ALA A 250 -18.11 -28.29 -8.07
C ALA A 250 -19.31 -27.65 -8.80
N MET A 251 -19.50 -27.97 -10.09
CA MET A 251 -20.67 -27.51 -10.84
C MET A 251 -21.98 -28.10 -10.31
N TYR A 252 -21.99 -29.38 -9.92
CA TYR A 252 -23.13 -30.02 -9.29
C TYR A 252 -23.48 -29.37 -7.94
N ASP A 253 -22.49 -29.08 -7.10
CA ASP A 253 -22.68 -28.44 -5.80
C ASP A 253 -23.15 -26.99 -5.93
N ILE A 254 -22.64 -26.24 -6.92
CA ILE A 254 -23.13 -24.91 -7.27
C ILE A 254 -24.60 -25.00 -7.70
N ASN A 255 -24.95 -25.90 -8.61
CA ASN A 255 -26.33 -26.04 -9.10
C ASN A 255 -27.29 -26.41 -7.97
N ARG A 256 -26.88 -27.34 -7.10
CA ARG A 256 -27.64 -27.73 -5.91
C ARG A 256 -27.83 -26.58 -4.93
N SER A 257 -26.81 -25.77 -4.71
CA SER A 257 -26.88 -24.56 -3.85
C SER A 257 -27.84 -23.52 -4.42
N ILE A 258 -27.81 -23.30 -5.74
CA ILE A 258 -28.74 -22.40 -6.44
C ILE A 258 -30.18 -22.90 -6.27
N GLU A 259 -30.42 -24.19 -6.46
CA GLU A 259 -31.74 -24.80 -6.31
C GLU A 259 -32.28 -24.69 -4.88
N GLN A 260 -31.44 -24.95 -3.87
CA GLN A 260 -31.79 -24.77 -2.46
C GLN A 260 -32.13 -23.32 -2.11
N ARG A 261 -31.36 -22.36 -2.65
CA ARG A 261 -31.63 -20.92 -2.45
C ARG A 261 -32.92 -20.49 -3.13
N ALA A 262 -33.17 -20.96 -4.36
CA ALA A 262 -34.42 -20.68 -5.07
C ALA A 262 -35.63 -21.19 -4.27
N LYS A 263 -35.55 -22.41 -3.73
CA LYS A 263 -36.59 -22.97 -2.86
C LYS A 263 -36.78 -22.16 -1.57
N SER A 264 -35.69 -21.74 -0.93
CA SER A 264 -35.76 -20.92 0.29
C SER A 264 -36.40 -19.55 0.04
N ILE A 265 -36.15 -18.95 -1.13
CA ILE A 265 -36.79 -17.69 -1.56
C ILE A 265 -38.29 -17.91 -1.76
N ASP A 266 -38.70 -19.01 -2.42
CA ASP A 266 -40.11 -19.33 -2.61
C ASP A 266 -40.86 -19.49 -1.28
N GLU A 267 -40.27 -20.21 -0.32
CA GLU A 267 -40.83 -20.35 1.03
C GLU A 267 -40.95 -19.00 1.77
N LEU A 268 -39.98 -18.10 1.59
CA LEU A 268 -40.00 -16.76 2.18
C LEU A 268 -41.09 -15.89 1.57
N LEU A 269 -41.24 -15.92 0.23
CA LEU A 269 -42.30 -15.21 -0.49
C LEU A 269 -43.70 -15.69 -0.05
N GLN A 270 -43.89 -17.00 0.14
CA GLN A 270 -45.15 -17.54 0.66
C GLN A 270 -45.45 -17.05 2.07
N LYS A 271 -44.43 -16.98 2.95
CA LYS A 271 -44.60 -16.47 4.32
C LYS A 271 -44.93 -14.97 4.34
N GLU A 272 -44.27 -14.18 3.50
CA GLU A 272 -44.58 -12.75 3.32
C GLU A 272 -46.01 -12.53 2.82
N TYR A 273 -46.46 -13.33 1.85
CA TYR A 273 -47.84 -13.27 1.36
C TYR A 273 -48.85 -13.55 2.48
N MET A 274 -48.65 -14.60 3.27
CA MET A 274 -49.51 -14.93 4.41
C MET A 274 -49.47 -13.86 5.51
N LEU A 275 -48.32 -13.22 5.73
CA LEU A 275 -48.17 -12.13 6.68
C LEU A 275 -48.99 -10.91 6.21
N SER A 276 -48.92 -10.56 4.93
CA SER A 276 -49.70 -9.47 4.33
C SER A 276 -51.20 -9.69 4.53
N LEU A 277 -51.70 -10.90 4.26
CA LEU A 277 -53.12 -11.22 4.50
C LEU A 277 -53.52 -11.05 5.97
N ARG A 278 -52.65 -11.46 6.91
CA ARG A 278 -52.90 -11.29 8.34
C ARG A 278 -52.83 -9.83 8.78
N ILE A 279 -51.98 -9.01 8.14
CA ILE A 279 -51.93 -7.57 8.37
C ILE A 279 -53.24 -6.92 7.91
N ASP A 280 -53.76 -7.27 6.73
CA ASP A 280 -55.04 -6.78 6.22
C ASP A 280 -56.20 -7.13 7.17
N GLU A 281 -56.24 -8.37 7.66
CA GLU A 281 -57.24 -8.80 8.64
C GLU A 281 -57.12 -8.02 9.97
N ASN A 282 -55.89 -7.79 10.44
CA ASN A 282 -55.65 -6.99 11.63
C ASN A 282 -56.07 -5.53 11.45
N ILE A 283 -55.82 -4.91 10.29
CA ILE A 283 -56.28 -3.55 9.98
C ILE A 283 -57.81 -3.48 10.08
N ALA A 284 -58.52 -4.43 9.45
CA ALA A 284 -59.99 -4.49 9.52
C ALA A 284 -60.50 -4.69 10.97
N ASN A 285 -59.80 -5.48 11.78
CA ASN A 285 -60.13 -5.66 13.19
C ASN A 285 -59.87 -4.40 14.01
N PHE A 286 -58.78 -3.66 13.75
CA PHE A 286 -58.50 -2.39 14.39
C PHE A 286 -59.53 -1.32 14.03
N GLU A 287 -59.99 -1.25 12.78
CA GLU A 287 -61.08 -0.35 12.37
C GLU A 287 -62.39 -0.67 13.12
N LYS A 288 -62.75 -1.95 13.21
CA LYS A 288 -63.92 -2.38 14.01
C LYS A 288 -63.77 -1.98 15.47
N LEU A 289 -62.60 -2.20 16.07
CA LEU A 289 -62.33 -1.82 17.45
C LEU A 289 -62.42 -0.30 17.63
N ALA A 290 -61.82 0.49 16.74
CA ALA A 290 -61.89 1.94 16.76
C ALA A 290 -63.35 2.43 16.72
N SER A 291 -64.18 1.86 15.85
CA SER A 291 -65.61 2.18 15.77
C SER A 291 -66.38 1.81 17.05
N ALA A 292 -65.99 0.72 17.72
CA ALA A 292 -66.60 0.31 18.99
C ALA A 292 -66.19 1.24 20.14
N VAL A 293 -64.93 1.67 20.19
CA VAL A 293 -64.42 2.66 21.16
C VAL A 293 -65.11 4.00 20.97
N GLU A 294 -65.30 4.45 19.73
CA GLU A 294 -66.04 5.68 19.43
C GLU A 294 -67.49 5.62 19.94
N LYS A 295 -68.19 4.51 19.68
CA LYS A 295 -69.55 4.29 20.20
C LYS A 295 -69.61 4.27 21.72
N LEU A 296 -68.65 3.62 22.38
CA LEU A 296 -68.55 3.60 23.85
C LEU A 296 -68.29 5.02 24.41
N SER A 297 -67.43 5.80 23.77
CA SER A 297 -67.17 7.20 24.14
C SER A 297 -68.43 8.05 24.05
N LEU A 298 -69.19 7.94 22.95
CA LEU A 298 -70.48 8.63 22.78
C LEU A 298 -71.50 8.22 23.85
N GLN A 299 -71.56 6.93 24.19
CA GLN A 299 -72.44 6.42 25.25
C GLN A 299 -72.01 6.88 26.66
N SER A 300 -70.71 6.95 26.93
CA SER A 300 -70.19 7.46 28.21
C SER A 300 -70.49 8.95 28.39
N ASN A 301 -70.36 9.74 27.31
CA ASN A 301 -70.71 11.16 27.32
C ASN A 301 -72.21 11.37 27.55
N SER A 302 -73.08 10.58 26.94
CA SER A 302 -74.53 10.68 27.18
C SER A 302 -74.90 10.29 28.62
N GLN A 303 -74.29 9.24 29.18
CA GLN A 303 -74.47 8.89 30.60
C GLN A 303 -74.01 10.02 31.53
N THR A 304 -72.88 10.66 31.24
CA THR A 304 -72.36 11.77 32.05
C THR A 304 -73.33 12.96 32.05
N MET A 305 -73.95 13.24 30.90
CA MET A 305 -74.97 14.29 30.76
C MET A 305 -76.24 13.96 31.56
N ILE A 306 -76.70 12.70 31.54
CA ILE A 306 -77.83 12.23 32.34
C ILE A 306 -77.51 12.33 33.84
N PHE A 307 -76.32 11.90 34.27
CA PHE A 307 -75.88 12.02 35.67
C PHE A 307 -75.85 13.48 36.14
N LYS A 308 -75.41 14.41 35.28
CA LYS A 308 -75.40 15.85 35.57
C LYS A 308 -76.83 16.38 35.76
N ASP A 309 -77.75 16.03 34.86
CA ASP A 309 -79.15 16.45 34.94
C ASP A 309 -79.85 15.92 36.21
N VAL A 310 -79.60 14.65 36.55
CA VAL A 310 -80.09 14.06 37.81
C VAL A 310 -79.51 14.79 39.02
N SER A 311 -78.21 15.11 39.00
CA SER A 311 -77.56 15.85 40.09
C SER A 311 -78.13 17.27 40.26
N ASP A 312 -78.39 17.98 39.16
CA ASP A 312 -78.95 19.33 39.17
C ASP A 312 -80.40 19.33 39.70
N ASN A 313 -81.21 18.35 39.28
CA ASN A 313 -82.57 18.16 39.81
C ASN A 313 -82.56 17.81 41.31
N LEU A 314 -81.65 16.95 41.76
CA LEU A 314 -81.51 16.62 43.18
C LEU A 314 -81.16 17.87 44.01
N ASN A 315 -80.25 18.69 43.51
CA ASN A 315 -79.84 19.94 44.16
C ASN A 315 -81.00 20.93 44.27
N LYS A 316 -81.82 21.05 43.21
CA LYS A 316 -83.04 21.86 43.22
C LYS A 316 -84.05 21.38 44.28
N ASN A 317 -84.28 20.07 44.35
CA ASN A 317 -85.18 19.48 45.35
C ASN A 317 -84.67 19.70 46.79
N ILE A 318 -83.35 19.63 47.03
CA ILE A 318 -82.76 19.91 48.34
C ILE A 318 -83.01 21.37 48.74
N LEU A 319 -82.87 22.33 47.81
CA LEU A 319 -83.15 23.74 48.07
C LEU A 319 -84.63 23.98 48.41
N GLU A 320 -85.55 23.37 47.67
CA GLU A 320 -87.00 23.45 47.95
C GLU A 320 -87.32 22.87 49.33
N LEU A 321 -86.77 21.69 49.68
CA LEU A 321 -86.96 21.06 50.98
C LEU A 321 -86.46 21.96 52.13
N ASN A 322 -85.29 22.57 51.95
CA ASN A 322 -84.71 23.46 52.95
C ASN A 322 -85.58 24.71 53.19
N SER A 323 -86.23 25.23 52.14
CA SER A 323 -87.17 26.34 52.27
C SER A 323 -88.43 25.98 53.08
N HIS A 324 -88.96 24.76 52.91
CA HIS A 324 -90.11 24.28 53.67
C HIS A 324 -89.78 24.04 55.15
N MET A 325 -88.56 23.60 55.48
CA MET A 325 -88.13 23.41 56.87
C MET A 325 -88.03 24.72 57.66
N ASN A 326 -87.60 25.82 57.03
CA ASN A 326 -87.52 27.12 57.69
C ASN A 326 -88.90 27.65 58.13
N ASN A 327 -89.98 27.31 57.41
CA ASN A 327 -91.36 27.70 57.75
C ASN A 327 -91.93 26.96 58.98
N LEU A 328 -91.29 25.87 59.44
CA LEU A 328 -91.70 25.07 60.61
C LEU A 328 -90.89 25.41 61.88
N SER A 329 -90.14 26.51 61.88
CA SER A 329 -89.22 26.88 62.96
C SER A 329 -89.92 27.35 64.25
N SER A 330 -89.16 27.31 65.36
CA SER A 330 -89.67 27.37 66.76
C SER A 330 -90.52 28.59 67.11
N GLU A 331 -90.43 29.70 66.35
CA GLU A 331 -91.23 30.90 66.56
C GLU A 331 -92.73 30.67 66.28
N ASN A 332 -93.07 29.89 65.25
CA ASN A 332 -94.47 29.57 64.94
C ASN A 332 -95.07 28.59 65.96
N LEU A 333 -94.29 27.61 66.44
CA LEU A 333 -94.72 26.72 67.53
C LEU A 333 -94.97 27.48 68.83
N LYS A 334 -94.13 28.49 69.14
CA LYS A 334 -94.29 29.36 70.31
C LYS A 334 -95.53 30.25 70.20
N ALA A 335 -95.82 30.78 69.01
CA ALA A 335 -97.03 31.55 68.75
C ALA A 335 -98.32 30.70 68.90
N ILE A 336 -98.32 29.46 68.42
CA ILE A 336 -99.45 28.53 68.58
C ILE A 336 -99.70 28.23 70.05
N TYR A 337 -98.65 27.92 70.82
CA TYR A 337 -98.79 27.61 72.25
C TYR A 337 -99.34 28.82 73.05
N THR A 338 -98.85 30.02 72.75
CA THR A 338 -99.29 31.26 73.43
C THR A 338 -100.77 31.56 73.15
N ASN A 339 -101.24 31.33 71.92
CA ASN A 339 -102.65 31.53 71.57
C ASN A 339 -103.58 30.51 72.25
N ILE A 340 -103.14 29.26 72.40
CA ILE A 340 -103.94 28.23 73.11
C ILE A 340 -104.13 28.61 74.58
N VAL A 341 -103.07 29.06 75.26
CA VAL A 341 -103.14 29.49 76.67
C VAL A 341 -104.13 30.65 76.85
N LYS A 342 -104.06 31.65 75.95
CA LYS A 342 -104.94 32.82 76.00
C LYS A 342 -106.42 32.45 75.82
N SER A 343 -106.73 31.50 74.95
CA SER A 343 -108.09 31.00 74.75
C SER A 343 -108.64 30.29 76.00
N ILE A 344 -107.80 29.54 76.71
CA ILE A 344 -108.21 28.85 77.95
C ILE A 344 -108.52 29.86 79.07
N GLU A 345 -107.73 30.91 79.24
CA GLU A 345 -108.00 31.96 80.24
C GLU A 345 -109.30 32.73 79.96
N THR A 346 -109.57 33.03 78.69
CA THR A 346 -110.80 33.74 78.30
C THR A 346 -112.04 32.91 78.60
N MET A 347 -111.97 31.59 78.34
CA MET A 347 -113.06 30.65 78.62
C MET A 347 -113.34 30.50 80.12
N LYS A 348 -112.30 30.59 80.98
CA LYS A 348 -112.46 30.60 82.44
C LYS A 348 -113.22 31.84 82.93
N SER A 349 -112.85 33.02 82.41
CA SER A 349 -113.51 34.29 82.75
C SER A 349 -115.00 34.31 82.38
N ASP A 350 -115.36 33.74 81.23
CA ASP A 350 -116.76 33.68 80.81
C ASP A 350 -117.59 32.72 81.68
N MET A 351 -116.98 31.65 82.20
CA MET A 351 -117.66 30.68 83.07
C MET A 351 -117.99 31.26 84.45
N GLU A 352 -117.10 32.06 85.05
CA GLU A 352 -117.36 32.77 86.32
C GLU A 352 -118.50 33.80 86.20
N LYS A 353 -118.66 34.45 85.03
CA LYS A 353 -119.78 35.37 84.77
C LYS A 353 -121.14 34.69 84.68
N ILE A 354 -121.19 33.44 84.26
CA ILE A 354 -122.44 32.67 84.15
C ILE A 354 -122.93 32.26 85.55
N GLU A 355 -122.02 31.92 86.45
CA GLU A 355 -122.32 31.53 87.84
C GLU A 355 -122.98 32.68 88.63
N TRP A 356 -122.43 33.89 88.54
CA TRP A 356 -122.99 35.08 89.20
C TRP A 356 -124.44 35.40 88.76
N LYS A 357 -124.74 35.29 87.46
CA LYS A 357 -126.10 35.53 86.94
C LYS A 357 -127.14 34.51 87.40
N PHE A 358 -126.72 33.28 87.71
CA PHE A 358 -127.63 32.22 88.13
C PHE A 358 -128.06 32.38 89.60
N GLU A 359 -127.15 32.85 90.45
CA GLU A 359 -127.38 33.02 91.89
C GLU A 359 -128.33 34.21 92.20
N GLU A 360 -128.26 35.28 91.41
CA GLU A 360 -129.08 36.48 91.59
C GLU A 360 -130.53 36.28 91.07
N GLY A 361 -130.71 35.50 90.00
CA GLY A 361 -132.04 35.14 89.48
C GLY A 361 -132.85 34.22 90.41
N LEU A 362 -132.18 33.40 91.22
CA LEU A 362 -132.85 32.51 92.18
C LEU A 362 -133.39 33.26 93.41
N LYS A 363 -132.68 34.30 93.87
CA LYS A 363 -133.11 35.15 95.00
C LYS A 363 -134.35 35.98 94.69
N GLU A 364 -134.46 36.53 93.48
CA GLU A 364 -135.64 37.33 93.07
C GLU A 364 -136.89 36.44 92.92
N SER A 365 -136.72 35.21 92.41
CA SER A 365 -137.82 34.26 92.23
C SER A 365 -138.43 33.79 93.56
N LEU A 366 -137.63 33.58 94.60
CA LEU A 366 -138.10 33.19 95.94
C LEU A 366 -138.86 34.33 96.64
N ARG A 367 -138.45 35.59 96.44
CA ARG A 367 -139.09 36.78 97.03
C ARG A 367 -140.51 37.02 96.51
N GLN A 368 -140.75 36.71 95.23
CA GLN A 368 -142.08 36.84 94.60
C GLN A 368 -143.07 35.77 95.11
N ILE A 369 -142.57 34.57 95.46
CA ILE A 369 -143.40 33.46 95.97
C ILE A 369 -143.86 33.72 97.40
N ASP A 370 -143.02 34.29 98.27
CA ASP A 370 -143.39 34.66 99.64
C ASP A 370 -144.45 35.78 99.68
N LEU A 371 -144.36 36.75 98.78
CA LEU A 371 -145.33 37.85 98.66
C LEU A 371 -146.72 37.38 98.20
N GLN A 372 -146.78 36.39 97.31
CA GLN A 372 -148.06 35.79 96.90
C GLN A 372 -148.66 34.88 97.99
N THR A 373 -147.83 34.16 98.74
CA THR A 373 -148.28 33.28 99.82
C THR A 373 -148.85 34.06 101.01
N ALA A 374 -148.27 35.22 101.35
CA ALA A 374 -148.76 36.09 102.41
C ALA A 374 -150.13 36.72 102.10
N ASN A 375 -150.40 37.07 100.84
CA ASN A 375 -151.70 37.63 100.43
C ASN A 375 -152.82 36.58 100.46
N ILE A 376 -152.53 35.33 100.08
CA ILE A 376 -153.50 34.22 100.12
C ILE A 376 -153.92 33.90 101.57
N VAL A 377 -152.99 33.96 102.54
CA VAL A 377 -153.30 33.73 103.96
C VAL A 377 -154.19 34.84 104.55
N LYS A 378 -154.03 36.09 104.10
CA LYS A 378 -154.80 37.23 104.61
C LYS A 378 -156.28 37.20 104.17
N ASP A 379 -156.55 36.78 102.94
CA ASP A 379 -157.93 36.67 102.44
C ASP A 379 -158.68 35.47 103.06
N LEU A 380 -157.96 34.40 103.42
CA LEU A 380 -158.52 33.26 104.16
C LEU A 380 -158.91 33.58 105.61
N THR A 381 -158.31 34.60 106.24
CA THR A 381 -158.70 35.04 107.59
C THR A 381 -159.99 35.87 107.64
N ILE A 382 -160.39 36.51 106.54
CA ILE A 382 -161.68 37.22 106.47
C ILE A 382 -162.86 36.23 106.39
N PHE A 383 -162.60 34.98 105.98
CA PHE A 383 -163.56 33.89 106.04
C PHE A 383 -163.90 33.40 107.48
N LYS A 384 -163.25 33.91 108.54
CA LYS A 384 -163.39 33.37 109.91
C LYS A 384 -164.13 34.25 110.93
N ASP A 385 -164.36 35.55 110.68
CA ASP A 385 -164.90 36.47 111.72
C ASP A 385 -166.28 37.14 111.44
N LEU A 386 -167.01 36.78 110.38
CA LEU A 386 -168.41 37.24 110.19
C LEU A 386 -169.41 36.11 109.94
N SER A 387 -169.22 35.02 110.69
CA SER A 387 -170.28 34.14 111.19
C SER A 387 -170.67 34.61 112.60
N LYS A 388 -171.57 35.60 112.68
CA LYS A 388 -172.71 35.60 113.60
C LYS A 388 -173.85 36.41 113.04
#